data_AF-A0A3A3A209-F1
#
_entry.id   AF-A0A3A3A209-F1
#
_cell.length_a   1.000
_cell.length_b   1.000
_cell.length_c   1.000
_cell.angle_alpha   90.00
_cell.angle_beta   90.00
_cell.angle_gamma   90.00
#
_symmetry.space_group_name_H-M   'P 1'
#
loop_
_entity.id
_entity.type
_entity.pdbx_description
1 polymer ?
#
loop_
_entity_poly.entity_id
_entity_poly.type
_entity_poly.pdbx_seq_one_letter_code
_entity_poly.pdbx_strand_id
1 'polypeptide(L)'
;MPHPQFQSLRTLVSHPAISRTTTHALRRQAALLPASFLLRPRQHRYYSSSLSSNFRNPISSFSSPFTLNYRSMSSSPSTRKEFLCIVPDKPGTVSKRVEVRGSHLEGVKPLVEKGDIVIGGAMFDSHPVEGETPSFKGSMLVAAGENIDQVKEMLARDVYTTSGVWDLENATIVPFRTAVKTSL
;
A
#
# COMPACT_ATOMS: atom_id res chain seq x y z
N MET A 1 -3.24 24.00 -69.83
CA MET A 1 -2.22 23.12 -70.43
C MET A 1 -0.91 23.90 -70.49
N PRO A 2 0.26 23.35 -70.11
CA PRO A 2 0.54 21.93 -69.91
C PRO A 2 1.12 21.57 -68.50
N HIS A 3 0.88 20.31 -68.12
CA HIS A 3 1.72 19.47 -67.24
C HIS A 3 3.08 19.20 -67.92
N PRO A 4 4.17 18.91 -67.20
CA PRO A 4 4.53 17.53 -66.78
C PRO A 4 5.35 17.51 -65.45
N GLN A 5 5.80 16.45 -64.80
CA GLN A 5 5.68 14.99 -64.90
C GLN A 5 6.05 14.41 -63.52
N PHE A 6 5.44 13.27 -63.19
CA PHE A 6 5.82 12.35 -62.14
C PHE A 6 7.29 11.91 -62.24
N GLN A 7 7.98 11.79 -61.10
CA GLN A 7 8.84 10.63 -60.84
C GLN A 7 8.68 10.15 -59.40
N SER A 8 8.26 8.89 -59.28
CA SER A 8 8.17 8.15 -58.03
C SER A 8 9.53 7.58 -57.67
N LEU A 9 9.92 7.67 -56.40
CA LEU A 9 10.91 6.75 -55.84
C LEU A 9 10.26 5.99 -54.68
N ARG A 10 9.82 4.79 -55.03
CA ARG A 10 9.39 3.73 -54.12
C ARG A 10 10.62 2.95 -53.64
N THR A 11 10.69 2.82 -52.32
CA THR A 11 11.06 1.59 -51.58
C THR A 11 12.54 1.19 -51.49
N LEU A 12 13.04 1.17 -50.26
CA LEU A 12 13.66 -0.02 -49.64
C LEU A 12 13.61 0.13 -48.11
N VAL A 13 12.48 -0.29 -47.52
CA VAL A 13 12.38 -0.59 -46.08
C VAL A 13 12.56 -2.09 -45.92
N SER A 14 13.75 -2.50 -45.52
CA SER A 14 14.08 -3.85 -45.09
C SER A 14 13.38 -4.15 -43.76
N HIS A 15 12.38 -5.04 -43.81
CA HIS A 15 11.75 -5.63 -42.63
C HIS A 15 12.56 -6.84 -42.14
N PRO A 16 12.66 -7.07 -40.82
CA PRO A 16 13.25 -8.28 -40.26
C PRO A 16 12.31 -9.49 -40.40
N ALA A 17 12.91 -10.64 -40.70
CA ALA A 17 12.24 -11.91 -40.91
C ALA A 17 11.67 -12.52 -39.61
N ILE A 18 10.43 -13.01 -39.70
CA ILE A 18 9.73 -13.82 -38.70
C ILE A 18 9.74 -15.29 -39.15
N SER A 19 10.24 -16.20 -38.31
CA SER A 19 9.93 -17.64 -38.25
C SER A 19 10.88 -18.28 -37.22
N ARG A 20 10.54 -19.25 -36.37
CA ARG A 20 9.40 -20.16 -36.25
C ARG A 20 9.41 -20.73 -34.83
N THR A 21 8.21 -20.90 -34.30
CA THR A 21 7.72 -22.03 -33.47
C THR A 21 8.76 -23.01 -32.89
N THR A 22 8.77 -23.15 -31.56
CA THR A 22 8.94 -24.46 -30.91
C THR A 22 8.09 -24.51 -29.64
N THR A 23 7.07 -25.36 -29.71
CA THR A 23 6.25 -25.90 -28.62
C THR A 23 7.11 -26.69 -27.62
N HIS A 24 6.91 -26.48 -26.32
CA HIS A 24 7.14 -27.56 -25.35
C HIS A 24 6.06 -27.60 -24.28
N ALA A 25 5.56 -28.82 -24.09
CA ALA A 25 4.30 -29.15 -23.46
C ALA A 25 4.32 -29.07 -21.92
N LEU A 26 3.14 -28.71 -21.39
CA LEU A 26 2.70 -28.95 -20.02
C LEU A 26 2.85 -30.42 -19.63
N ARG A 27 3.43 -30.68 -18.45
CA ARG A 27 3.08 -31.86 -17.66
C ARG A 27 2.85 -31.46 -16.21
N ARG A 28 1.56 -31.26 -15.91
CA ARG A 28 1.01 -31.18 -14.55
C ARG A 28 1.25 -32.51 -13.83
N GLN A 29 1.77 -32.45 -12.61
CA GLN A 29 1.58 -33.52 -11.63
C GLN A 29 0.75 -32.95 -10.49
N ALA A 30 -0.48 -33.43 -10.41
CA ALA A 30 -1.39 -33.21 -9.29
C ALA A 30 -1.19 -34.38 -8.31
N ALA A 31 -0.82 -34.06 -7.08
CA ALA A 31 -0.78 -35.01 -5.98
C ALA A 31 -1.99 -34.76 -5.05
N LEU A 32 -3.00 -35.60 -5.27
CA LEU A 32 -3.88 -36.26 -4.29
C LEU A 32 -3.95 -35.66 -2.87
N LEU A 33 -5.10 -35.05 -2.56
CA LEU A 33 -5.59 -34.85 -1.19
C LEU A 33 -6.45 -36.06 -0.78
N PRO A 34 -6.34 -36.58 0.45
CA PRO A 34 -7.34 -37.48 0.99
C PRO A 34 -8.52 -36.68 1.55
N ALA A 35 -9.72 -37.09 1.12
CA ALA A 35 -10.99 -36.67 1.68
C ALA A 35 -11.21 -37.37 3.04
N SER A 36 -11.37 -36.58 4.10
CA SER A 36 -11.85 -37.07 5.39
C SER A 36 -13.24 -36.50 5.65
N PHE A 37 -14.17 -37.43 5.50
CA PHE A 37 -15.59 -37.43 5.73
C PHE A 37 -15.91 -37.36 7.24
N LEU A 38 -16.97 -36.61 7.62
CA LEU A 38 -18.02 -36.94 8.61
C LEU A 38 -18.32 -35.91 9.73
N LEU A 39 -19.55 -35.39 9.63
CA LEU A 39 -20.62 -35.28 10.64
C LEU A 39 -20.45 -34.43 11.91
N ARG A 40 -21.14 -33.28 11.85
CA ARG A 40 -22.27 -32.80 12.68
C ARG A 40 -22.18 -32.70 14.23
N PRO A 41 -22.93 -31.75 14.82
CA PRO A 41 -22.76 -31.24 16.17
C PRO A 41 -23.65 -31.94 17.21
N ARG A 42 -23.36 -31.76 18.50
CA ARG A 42 -24.33 -31.97 19.56
C ARG A 42 -24.17 -30.95 20.68
N GLN A 43 -25.08 -29.97 20.68
CA GLN A 43 -25.34 -29.04 21.76
C GLN A 43 -25.87 -29.81 22.97
N HIS A 44 -25.25 -29.63 24.14
CA HIS A 44 -25.81 -30.10 25.41
C HIS A 44 -26.59 -28.97 26.06
N ARG A 45 -27.92 -29.16 26.04
CA ARG A 45 -28.89 -28.42 26.83
C ARG A 45 -28.83 -29.00 28.25
N TYR A 46 -28.60 -28.17 29.27
CA TYR A 46 -29.04 -28.47 30.62
C TYR A 46 -30.02 -27.40 31.10
N TYR A 47 -31.13 -27.93 31.58
CA TYR A 47 -32.27 -27.27 32.18
C TYR A 47 -32.00 -26.91 33.65
N SER A 48 -32.94 -26.12 34.18
CA SER A 48 -33.32 -26.02 35.60
C SER A 48 -32.50 -24.98 36.37
N SER A 49 -33.07 -24.10 37.19
CA SER A 49 -34.44 -23.90 37.66
C SER A 49 -34.46 -22.53 38.34
N SER A 50 -35.63 -21.90 38.32
CA SER A 50 -36.02 -20.80 39.20
C SER A 50 -35.59 -21.02 40.65
N LEU A 51 -35.31 -19.93 41.37
CA LEU A 51 -36.09 -19.56 42.55
C LEU A 51 -35.80 -18.11 42.98
N SER A 52 -36.90 -17.45 43.27
CA SER A 52 -37.07 -16.10 43.80
C SER A 52 -36.53 -15.98 45.21
N SER A 53 -36.00 -14.81 45.57
CA SER A 53 -36.42 -14.11 46.80
C SER A 53 -35.73 -12.75 46.91
N ASN A 54 -36.55 -11.71 46.98
CA ASN A 54 -36.17 -10.38 47.46
C ASN A 54 -35.68 -10.49 48.90
N PHE A 55 -34.47 -10.01 49.17
CA PHE A 55 -34.11 -9.55 50.51
C PHE A 55 -33.55 -8.13 50.42
N ARG A 56 -34.24 -7.25 51.14
CA ARG A 56 -33.91 -5.86 51.38
C ARG A 56 -33.00 -5.77 52.61
N ASN A 57 -32.23 -4.67 52.65
CA ASN A 57 -31.51 -4.05 53.78
C ASN A 57 -30.04 -4.47 53.94
N PRO A 58 -29.20 -3.66 54.62
CA PRO A 58 -29.13 -2.21 54.67
C PRO A 58 -27.73 -1.68 54.30
N ILE A 59 -27.61 -0.35 54.28
CA ILE A 59 -26.38 0.43 54.13
C ILE A 59 -25.29 -0.08 55.08
N SER A 60 -24.13 -0.47 54.54
CA SER A 60 -22.86 -0.51 55.26
C SER A 60 -21.81 0.20 54.42
N SER A 61 -21.32 1.34 54.91
CA SER A 61 -20.14 2.00 54.37
C SER A 61 -18.93 1.10 54.60
N PHE A 62 -18.52 0.38 53.56
CA PHE A 62 -17.18 -0.20 53.50
C PHE A 62 -16.32 0.72 52.63
N SER A 63 -15.56 1.58 53.29
CA SER A 63 -14.44 2.29 52.68
C SER A 63 -13.35 1.26 52.37
N SER A 64 -13.27 0.77 51.14
CA SER A 64 -12.12 0.00 50.67
C SER A 64 -10.96 0.95 50.37
N PRO A 65 -9.80 0.85 51.07
CA PRO A 65 -8.62 1.64 50.74
C PRO A 65 -7.75 0.89 49.73
N PHE A 66 -8.33 0.43 48.63
CA PHE A 66 -7.57 -0.11 47.51
C PHE A 66 -8.06 0.55 46.22
N THR A 67 -7.86 1.85 46.13
CA THR A 67 -7.65 2.50 44.85
C THR A 67 -6.36 1.92 44.27
N LEU A 68 -6.50 0.90 43.42
CA LEU A 68 -5.49 0.59 42.42
C LEU A 68 -5.32 1.87 41.61
N ASN A 69 -4.28 2.65 41.94
CA ASN A 69 -3.78 3.70 41.09
C ASN A 69 -3.33 3.02 39.80
N TYR A 70 -4.25 2.91 38.83
CA TYR A 70 -3.87 2.63 37.46
C TYR A 70 -2.99 3.80 37.04
N ARG A 71 -1.68 3.59 37.15
CA ARG A 71 -0.67 4.55 36.74
C ARG A 71 -0.93 4.81 35.26
N SER A 72 -1.53 5.95 34.98
CA SER A 72 -1.61 6.48 33.62
C SER A 72 -0.19 6.46 33.08
N MET A 73 0.07 5.57 32.12
CA MET A 73 1.34 5.54 31.41
C MET A 73 1.37 6.80 30.57
N SER A 74 2.00 7.84 31.11
CA SER A 74 2.49 8.97 30.35
C SER A 74 3.45 8.40 29.31
N SER A 75 2.95 8.14 28.10
CA SER A 75 3.82 7.95 26.95
C SER A 75 4.61 9.23 26.81
N SER A 76 5.93 9.15 26.97
CA SER A 76 6.83 10.24 26.59
C SER A 76 6.42 10.72 25.20
N PRO A 77 6.34 12.03 24.93
CA PRO A 77 5.95 12.53 23.62
C PRO A 77 6.85 11.87 22.58
N SER A 78 6.24 11.07 21.69
CA SER A 78 6.94 10.43 20.58
C SER A 78 7.60 11.55 19.77
N THR A 79 8.92 11.62 19.79
CA THR A 79 9.66 12.64 19.02
C THR A 79 9.58 12.26 17.56
N ARG A 80 8.49 12.66 16.91
CA ARG A 80 8.29 12.43 15.48
C ARG A 80 9.35 13.18 14.69
N LYS A 81 10.00 12.47 13.78
CA LYS A 81 11.06 12.96 12.90
C LYS A 81 10.58 12.87 11.46
N GLU A 82 11.08 13.75 10.62
CA GLU A 82 10.83 13.71 9.19
C GLU A 82 11.84 12.80 8.50
N PHE A 83 11.39 12.11 7.46
CA PHE A 83 12.20 11.23 6.64
C PHE A 83 11.91 11.53 5.17
N LEU A 84 12.97 11.77 4.40
CA LEU A 84 12.88 11.86 2.95
C LEU A 84 12.88 10.43 2.41
N CYS A 85 11.85 10.12 1.63
CA CYS A 85 11.65 8.82 1.03
C CYS A 85 11.67 8.98 -0.49
N ILE A 86 12.58 8.29 -1.14
CA ILE A 86 12.66 8.16 -2.60
C ILE A 86 12.36 6.69 -2.89
N VAL A 87 11.21 6.44 -3.52
CA VAL A 87 10.72 5.09 -3.81
C VAL A 87 10.66 4.91 -5.32
N PRO A 88 11.57 4.13 -5.92
CA PRO A 88 11.53 3.83 -7.35
C PRO A 88 10.30 3.01 -7.73
N ASP A 89 9.83 3.15 -8.97
CA ASP A 89 8.90 2.20 -9.57
C ASP A 89 9.67 0.99 -10.13
N LYS A 90 9.06 -0.19 -10.11
CA LYS A 90 9.59 -1.36 -10.83
C LYS A 90 9.44 -1.18 -12.35
N PRO A 91 10.36 -1.72 -13.15
CA PRO A 91 10.26 -1.65 -14.61
C PRO A 91 8.93 -2.21 -15.15
N GLY A 92 8.34 -1.53 -16.12
CA GLY A 92 7.11 -2.00 -16.81
C GLY A 92 5.82 -1.85 -16.00
N THR A 93 5.82 -1.11 -14.89
CA THR A 93 4.64 -0.96 -14.01
C THR A 93 3.80 0.29 -14.26
N VAL A 94 4.12 1.10 -15.28
CA VAL A 94 3.44 2.37 -15.58
C VAL A 94 1.92 2.20 -15.72
N SER A 95 1.46 1.20 -16.48
CA SER A 95 0.02 0.94 -16.63
C SER A 95 -0.65 0.60 -15.29
N LYS A 96 0.02 -0.20 -14.45
CA LYS A 96 -0.50 -0.57 -13.13
C LYS A 96 -0.54 0.63 -12.18
N ARG A 97 0.48 1.50 -12.25
CA ARG A 97 0.53 2.75 -11.49
C ARG A 97 -0.66 3.65 -11.81
N VAL A 98 -0.96 3.83 -13.10
CA VAL A 98 -2.11 4.65 -13.53
C VAL A 98 -3.43 4.03 -13.06
N GLU A 99 -3.57 2.70 -13.19
CA GLU A 99 -4.75 1.95 -12.75
C GLU A 99 -5.03 2.14 -11.24
N VAL A 100 -4.02 1.96 -10.38
CA VAL A 100 -4.21 1.99 -8.92
C VAL A 100 -4.01 3.37 -8.30
N ARG A 101 -3.69 4.41 -9.11
CA ARG A 101 -3.43 5.78 -8.62
C ARG A 101 -4.58 6.33 -7.79
N GLY A 102 -5.82 6.06 -8.19
CA GLY A 102 -7.01 6.50 -7.44
C GLY A 102 -6.97 5.97 -6.01
N SER A 103 -6.82 4.65 -5.85
CA SER A 103 -6.72 4.00 -4.54
C SER A 103 -5.50 4.44 -3.73
N HIS A 104 -4.37 4.74 -4.39
CA HIS A 104 -3.19 5.29 -3.72
C HIS A 104 -3.50 6.64 -3.08
N LEU A 105 -4.11 7.56 -3.84
CA LEU A 105 -4.47 8.88 -3.32
C LEU A 105 -5.52 8.79 -2.21
N GLU A 106 -6.46 7.84 -2.29
CA GLU A 106 -7.42 7.57 -1.20
C GLU A 106 -6.74 7.06 0.07
N GLY A 107 -5.75 6.17 -0.05
CA GLY A 107 -4.97 5.67 1.08
C GLY A 107 -4.05 6.73 1.70
N VAL A 108 -3.56 7.68 0.91
CA VAL A 108 -2.67 8.76 1.38
C VAL A 108 -3.43 9.85 2.13
N LYS A 109 -4.68 10.16 1.77
CA LYS A 109 -5.50 11.20 2.44
C LYS A 109 -5.49 11.14 3.96
N PRO A 110 -5.84 10.01 4.63
CA PRO A 110 -5.81 9.94 6.08
C PRO A 110 -4.40 10.07 6.68
N LEU A 111 -3.36 9.70 5.94
CA LEU A 111 -1.96 9.88 6.37
C LEU A 111 -1.56 11.35 6.34
N VAL A 112 -2.05 12.12 5.37
CA VAL A 112 -1.86 13.57 5.32
C VAL A 112 -2.62 14.26 6.46
N GLU A 113 -3.87 13.89 6.69
CA GLU A 113 -4.70 14.44 7.79
C GLU A 113 -4.07 14.19 9.16
N LYS A 114 -3.46 13.00 9.35
CA LYS A 114 -2.74 12.64 10.57
C LYS A 114 -1.35 13.30 10.69
N GLY A 115 -0.82 13.86 9.60
CA GLY A 115 0.55 14.37 9.54
C GLY A 115 1.62 13.26 9.50
N ASP A 116 1.26 12.06 9.05
CA ASP A 116 2.19 10.97 8.72
C ASP A 116 2.87 11.20 7.36
N ILE A 117 2.19 11.85 6.41
CA ILE A 117 2.77 12.31 5.14
C ILE A 117 2.62 13.83 5.04
N VAL A 118 3.74 14.53 4.86
CA VAL A 118 3.79 16.00 4.83
C VAL A 118 3.81 16.54 3.40
N ILE A 119 4.53 15.85 2.52
CA ILE A 119 4.70 16.20 1.10
C ILE A 119 4.75 14.88 0.31
N GLY A 120 4.15 14.85 -0.89
CA GLY A 120 4.21 13.70 -1.79
C GLY A 120 4.11 14.11 -3.25
N GLY A 121 4.87 13.46 -4.12
CA GLY A 121 4.89 13.74 -5.56
C GLY A 121 5.41 12.57 -6.39
N ALA A 122 5.03 12.56 -7.67
CA ALA A 122 5.59 11.63 -8.64
C ALA A 122 6.95 12.15 -9.14
N MET A 123 7.91 11.24 -9.32
CA MET A 123 9.15 11.49 -10.01
C MET A 123 9.04 10.99 -11.45
N PHE A 124 9.59 11.74 -12.39
CA PHE A 124 9.53 11.45 -13.82
C PHE A 124 10.94 11.41 -14.41
N ASP A 125 11.14 10.69 -15.51
CA ASP A 125 12.41 10.73 -16.26
C ASP A 125 12.58 12.06 -17.02
N SER A 126 11.46 12.63 -17.47
CA SER A 126 11.37 13.95 -18.09
C SER A 126 10.09 14.63 -17.65
N HIS A 127 10.00 15.95 -17.77
CA HIS A 127 8.76 16.66 -17.49
C HIS A 127 7.63 16.12 -18.41
N PRO A 128 6.46 15.78 -17.84
CA PRO A 128 5.35 15.28 -18.64
C PRO A 128 4.84 16.36 -19.60
N VAL A 129 4.61 15.96 -20.85
CA VAL A 129 3.96 16.77 -21.88
C VAL A 129 2.48 16.42 -21.90
N GLU A 130 1.61 17.42 -22.07
CA GLU A 130 0.16 17.18 -22.15
C GLU A 130 -0.19 16.24 -23.32
N GLY A 131 -1.08 15.28 -23.07
CA GLY A 131 -1.53 14.31 -24.07
C GLY A 131 -0.64 13.07 -24.21
N GLU A 132 0.53 13.03 -23.57
CA GLU A 132 1.42 11.87 -23.57
C GLU A 132 1.30 11.07 -22.26
N THR A 133 1.63 9.78 -22.33
CA THR A 133 1.76 8.96 -21.12
C THR A 133 3.05 9.34 -20.39
N PRO A 134 3.00 9.83 -19.14
CA PRO A 134 4.20 10.22 -18.43
C PRO A 134 5.17 9.05 -18.20
N SER A 135 6.47 9.29 -18.37
CA SER A 135 7.50 8.34 -17.94
C SER A 135 7.75 8.50 -16.46
N PHE A 136 7.30 7.53 -15.68
CA PHE A 136 7.44 7.53 -14.23
C PHE A 136 8.73 6.84 -13.79
N LYS A 137 9.45 7.50 -12.88
CA LYS A 137 10.64 6.97 -12.21
C LYS A 137 10.35 6.45 -10.80
N GLY A 138 9.29 6.96 -10.18
CA GLY A 138 8.95 6.62 -8.80
C GLY A 138 8.12 7.68 -8.10
N SER A 139 8.22 7.72 -6.78
CA SER A 139 7.62 8.74 -5.93
C SER A 139 8.65 9.30 -4.95
N MET A 140 8.51 10.59 -4.65
CA MET A 140 9.19 11.23 -3.52
C MET A 140 8.15 11.64 -2.50
N LEU A 141 8.43 11.39 -1.23
CA LEU A 141 7.58 11.78 -0.13
C LEU A 141 8.39 12.14 1.11
N VAL A 142 7.86 13.08 1.89
CA VAL A 142 8.36 13.39 3.23
C VAL A 142 7.38 12.80 4.23
N ALA A 143 7.81 11.75 4.90
CA ALA A 143 7.04 11.02 5.91
C ALA A 143 7.48 11.43 7.31
N ALA A 144 6.56 11.42 8.26
CA ALA A 144 6.86 11.61 9.68
C ALA A 144 6.64 10.30 10.45
N GLY A 145 7.59 9.97 11.32
CA GLY A 145 7.53 8.76 12.15
C GLY A 145 8.53 8.82 13.31
N GLU A 146 8.49 7.84 14.19
CA GLU A 146 9.42 7.70 15.31
C GLU A 146 10.80 7.22 14.85
N ASN A 147 10.82 6.36 13.83
CA ASN A 147 12.00 5.73 13.28
C ASN A 147 11.78 5.32 11.81
N ILE A 148 12.86 4.89 11.15
CA ILE A 148 12.85 4.47 9.74
C ILE A 148 11.94 3.25 9.52
N ASP A 149 11.87 2.32 10.47
CA ASP A 149 11.11 1.07 10.30
C ASP A 149 9.60 1.33 10.27
N GLN A 150 9.11 2.25 11.09
CA GLN A 150 7.72 2.69 11.04
C GLN A 150 7.37 3.32 9.70
N VAL A 151 8.28 4.13 9.13
CA VAL A 151 8.09 4.74 7.80
C VAL A 151 8.11 3.66 6.72
N LYS A 152 9.03 2.69 6.79
CA LYS A 152 9.07 1.55 5.87
C LYS A 152 7.79 0.73 5.92
N GLU A 153 7.27 0.43 7.11
CA GLU A 153 6.01 -0.29 7.28
C GLU A 153 4.82 0.48 6.71
N MET A 154 4.79 1.80 6.91
CA MET A 154 3.79 2.66 6.31
C MET A 154 3.80 2.58 4.78
N LEU A 155 4.98 2.66 4.17
CA LEU A 155 5.12 2.54 2.71
C LEU A 155 4.81 1.13 2.21
N ALA A 156 5.17 0.10 2.97
CA ALA A 156 4.88 -1.30 2.63
C ALA A 156 3.37 -1.59 2.52
N ARG A 157 2.55 -0.85 3.27
CA ARG A 157 1.08 -0.97 3.24
C ARG A 157 0.41 -0.18 2.11
N ASP A 158 1.16 0.65 1.38
CA ASP A 158 0.61 1.42 0.27
C ASP A 158 0.17 0.50 -0.88
N VAL A 159 -0.87 0.90 -1.61
CA VAL A 159 -1.34 0.15 -2.77
C VAL A 159 -0.26 0.05 -3.86
N TYR A 160 0.58 1.07 -4.04
CA TYR A 160 1.68 0.99 -4.98
C TYR A 160 2.68 -0.10 -4.58
N THR A 161 2.94 -0.32 -3.29
CA THR A 161 3.79 -1.45 -2.89
C THR A 161 3.07 -2.78 -3.03
N THR A 162 1.86 -2.89 -2.48
CA THR A 162 1.12 -4.17 -2.47
C THR A 162 0.66 -4.62 -3.86
N SER A 163 0.48 -3.71 -4.82
CA SER A 163 0.19 -4.01 -6.22
C SER A 163 1.45 -4.20 -7.07
N GLY A 164 2.65 -4.12 -6.47
CA GLY A 164 3.92 -4.34 -7.15
C GLY A 164 4.41 -3.20 -8.04
N VAL A 165 3.90 -1.98 -7.88
CA VAL A 165 4.39 -0.77 -8.58
C VAL A 165 5.68 -0.28 -7.94
N TRP A 166 5.67 -0.02 -6.64
CA TRP A 166 6.85 0.46 -5.92
C TRP A 166 7.86 -0.65 -5.66
N ASP A 167 9.12 -0.31 -5.87
CA ASP A 167 10.27 -1.11 -5.48
C ASP A 167 10.76 -0.69 -4.09
N LEU A 168 10.12 -1.26 -3.06
CA LEU A 168 10.45 -0.93 -1.67
C LEU A 168 11.85 -1.42 -1.25
N GLU A 169 12.39 -2.44 -1.94
CA GLU A 169 13.73 -2.98 -1.65
C GLU A 169 14.82 -1.99 -2.05
N ASN A 170 14.59 -1.24 -3.14
CA ASN A 170 15.49 -0.19 -3.63
C ASN A 170 15.11 1.22 -3.14
N ALA A 171 14.20 1.34 -2.17
CA ALA A 171 13.80 2.62 -1.61
C ALA A 171 14.93 3.25 -0.76
N THR A 172 15.17 4.54 -0.96
CA THR A 172 16.07 5.34 -0.11
C THR A 172 15.25 6.10 0.92
N ILE A 173 15.46 5.80 2.20
CA ILE A 173 14.78 6.47 3.32
C ILE A 173 15.84 7.03 4.27
N VAL A 174 15.89 8.35 4.40
CA VAL A 174 16.92 9.05 5.18
C VAL A 174 16.30 10.05 6.14
N PRO A 175 16.90 10.27 7.33
CA PRO A 175 16.49 11.37 8.21
C PRO A 175 16.54 12.69 7.46
N PHE A 176 15.47 13.47 7.60
CA PHE A 176 15.30 14.74 6.91
C PHE A 176 14.78 15.79 7.89
N ARG A 177 15.02 17.06 7.59
CA ARG A 177 14.42 18.17 8.31
C ARG A 177 14.11 19.28 7.33
N THR A 178 12.83 19.62 7.23
CA THR A 178 12.35 20.73 6.43
C THR A 178 12.87 22.04 7.02
N ALA A 179 13.69 22.77 6.26
CA ALA A 179 14.17 24.11 6.65
C ALA A 179 13.24 25.23 6.16
N VAL A 180 12.72 25.09 4.94
CA VAL A 180 11.81 26.05 4.29
C VAL A 180 10.78 25.25 3.51
N LYS A 181 9.50 25.62 3.63
CA LYS A 181 8.42 25.12 2.76
C LYS A 181 7.52 26.28 2.35
N THR A 182 7.26 26.40 1.06
CA THR A 182 6.25 27.31 0.50
C THR A 182 5.40 26.54 -0.50
N SER A 183 4.12 26.89 -0.62
CA SER A 183 3.27 26.38 -1.70
C SER A 183 3.69 27.03 -3.03
N LEU A 184 3.91 26.22 -4.05
CA LEU A 184 4.13 26.65 -5.44
C LEU A 184 2.81 26.74 -6.20
#